data_AF-A0A1V5GM93-F1
#
_entry.id   AF-A0A1V5GM93-F1
#
_cell.length_a   1.000
_cell.length_b   1.000
_cell.length_c   1.000
_cell.angle_alpha   90.00
_cell.angle_beta   90.00
_cell.angle_gamma   90.00
#
_symmetry.space_group_name_H-M   'P 1'
#
loop_
_entity.id
_entity.type
_entity.pdbx_description
1 polymer ?
#
loop_
_entity_poly.entity_id
_entity_poly.type
_entity_poly.pdbx_seq_one_letter_code
_entity_poly.pdbx_strand_id
1 'polypeptide(L)'
;MPDIFIFEMFCDRVAASKIYNKEKYTNDMPLDYFLRSRPKRLIADDTARKLEFLLTMLRDRGEDYTFRYIRRQVRKKKHCKL
;
A
#
# COMPACT_ATOMS: atom_id res chain seq x y z
N MET A 1 -5.40 -9.10 -9.77
CA MET A 1 -5.64 -7.67 -10.04
C MET A 1 -4.36 -7.04 -10.57
N PRO A 2 -4.40 -6.18 -11.61
CA PRO A 2 -3.21 -5.44 -12.06
C PRO A 2 -2.58 -4.59 -10.94
N ASP A 3 -1.25 -4.57 -10.87
CA ASP A 3 -0.54 -3.91 -9.75
C ASP A 3 -0.82 -2.39 -9.64
N ILE A 4 -1.25 -1.72 -10.72
CA ILE A 4 -1.58 -0.29 -10.64
C ILE A 4 -2.73 -0.01 -9.66
N PHE A 5 -3.77 -0.85 -9.67
CA PHE A 5 -4.88 -0.75 -8.73
C PHE A 5 -4.46 -1.08 -7.30
N ILE A 6 -3.43 -1.93 -7.13
CA ILE A 6 -2.86 -2.23 -5.82
C ILE A 6 -2.11 -1.01 -5.28
N PHE A 7 -1.41 -0.27 -6.14
CA PHE A 7 -0.74 0.98 -5.77
C PHE A 7 -1.74 2.08 -5.41
N GLU A 8 -2.85 2.20 -6.14
CA GLU A 8 -3.97 3.09 -5.80
C GLU A 8 -4.57 2.73 -4.44
N MET A 9 -4.90 1.45 -4.23
CA MET A 9 -5.39 0.92 -2.95
C MET A 9 -4.44 1.18 -1.77
N PHE A 10 -3.12 1.17 -2.01
CA PHE A 10 -2.12 1.55 -1.02
C PHE A 10 -2.24 3.05 -0.70
N CYS A 11 -2.24 3.92 -1.72
CA CYS A 11 -2.37 5.37 -1.55
C CYS A 11 -3.64 5.76 -0.80
N ASP A 12 -4.79 5.15 -1.14
CA ASP A 12 -6.07 5.41 -0.46
C ASP A 12 -5.99 5.09 1.03
N ARG A 13 -5.35 3.98 1.39
CA ARG A 13 -5.21 3.57 2.80
C ARG A 13 -4.28 4.49 3.58
N VAL A 14 -3.19 4.92 2.97
CA VAL A 14 -2.29 5.91 3.58
C VAL A 14 -3.01 7.23 3.78
N ALA A 15 -3.71 7.73 2.75
CA ALA A 15 -4.46 8.96 2.81
C ALA A 15 -5.57 8.91 3.87
N ALA A 16 -6.39 7.85 3.89
CA ALA A 16 -7.43 7.66 4.89
C ALA A 16 -6.86 7.61 6.31
N SER A 17 -5.75 6.89 6.49
CA SER A 17 -5.08 6.79 7.81
C SER A 17 -4.55 8.15 8.27
N LYS A 18 -3.99 8.97 7.38
CA LYS A 18 -3.58 10.35 7.70
C LYS A 18 -4.76 11.21 8.09
N ILE A 19 -5.86 11.15 7.35
CA ILE A 19 -7.06 11.96 7.61
C ILE A 19 -7.71 11.58 8.94
N TYR A 20 -7.83 10.29 9.24
CA TYR A 20 -8.49 9.83 10.47
C TYR A 20 -7.63 10.01 11.73
N ASN A 21 -6.31 9.83 11.62
CA ASN A 21 -5.42 9.88 12.78
C ASN A 21 -4.77 11.25 12.99
N LYS A 22 -4.77 12.13 11.97
CA LYS A 22 -4.23 13.49 12.04
C LYS A 22 -2.81 13.53 12.63
N GLU A 23 -2.60 14.31 13.67
CA GLU A 23 -1.32 14.45 14.39
C GLU A 23 -0.82 13.15 15.03
N LYS A 24 -1.72 12.18 15.27
CA LYS A 24 -1.35 10.87 15.81
C LYS A 24 -0.89 9.90 14.73
N TYR A 25 -0.94 10.27 13.45
CA TYR A 25 -0.60 9.36 12.36
C TYR A 25 0.84 8.86 12.45
N THR A 26 0.99 7.55 12.33
CA THR A 26 2.27 6.87 12.17
C THR A 26 2.20 5.88 10.99
N ASN A 27 3.35 5.57 10.39
CA ASN A 27 3.43 4.77 9.17
C ASN A 27 2.99 3.31 9.33
N ASP A 28 2.87 2.80 10.56
CA ASP A 28 2.32 1.50 10.91
C ASP A 28 0.78 1.45 10.87
N MET A 29 0.08 2.57 11.11
CA MET A 29 -1.38 2.58 11.23
C MET A 29 -2.14 2.02 10.02
N PRO A 30 -1.72 2.30 8.76
CA PRO A 30 -2.33 1.65 7.59
C PRO A 30 -2.21 0.11 7.59
N LEU A 31 -1.06 -0.42 8.06
CA LEU A 31 -0.82 -1.86 8.15
C LEU A 31 -1.66 -2.48 9.26
N ASP A 32 -1.72 -1.84 10.43
CA ASP A 32 -2.51 -2.33 11.57
C ASP A 32 -3.99 -2.41 11.23
N TYR A 33 -4.53 -1.37 10.59
CA TYR A 33 -5.92 -1.37 10.12
C TYR A 33 -6.16 -2.49 9.10
N PHE A 34 -5.23 -2.67 8.16
CA PHE A 34 -5.25 -3.78 7.23
C PHE A 34 -5.29 -5.11 7.98
N LEU A 35 -4.37 -5.41 8.89
CA LEU A 35 -4.28 -6.69 9.60
C LEU A 35 -5.50 -7.00 10.46
N ARG A 36 -6.08 -6.01 11.16
CA ARG A 36 -7.32 -6.18 11.94
C ARG A 36 -8.51 -6.65 11.10
N SER A 37 -8.51 -6.30 9.81
CA SER A 37 -9.59 -6.61 8.87
C SER A 37 -9.43 -7.96 8.15
N ARG A 38 -8.41 -8.77 8.50
CA ARG A 38 -8.10 -10.05 7.83
C ARG A 38 -9.23 -11.08 7.81
N PRO A 39 -9.99 -11.34 8.89
CA PRO A 39 -11.02 -12.38 8.88
C PRO A 39 -12.28 -12.01 8.07
N LYS A 40 -12.50 -10.73 7.73
CA LYS A 40 -13.72 -10.24 7.05
C LYS A 40 -13.50 -9.81 5.60
N ARG A 41 -12.33 -10.07 5.03
CA ARG A 41 -11.96 -9.50 3.72
C ARG A 41 -12.40 -10.35 2.54
N LEU A 42 -13.03 -9.70 1.57
CA LEU A 42 -13.36 -10.22 0.24
C LEU A 42 -12.27 -9.88 -0.79
N ILE A 43 -11.00 -9.86 -0.38
CA ILE A 43 -9.87 -9.55 -1.28
C ILE A 43 -9.14 -10.86 -1.59
N ALA A 44 -8.90 -11.13 -2.88
CA ALA A 44 -8.10 -12.29 -3.31
C ALA A 44 -6.70 -12.28 -2.67
N ASP A 45 -6.20 -13.46 -2.29
CA ASP A 45 -4.95 -13.60 -1.51
C ASP A 45 -3.74 -12.94 -2.15
N ASP A 46 -3.62 -12.97 -3.49
CA ASP A 46 -2.51 -12.30 -4.18
C ASP A 46 -2.53 -10.78 -4.01
N THR A 47 -3.71 -10.18 -4.15
CA THR A 47 -3.92 -8.75 -3.95
C THR A 47 -3.63 -8.38 -2.50
N ALA A 48 -4.11 -9.18 -1.54
CA ALA A 48 -3.88 -8.96 -0.11
C ALA A 48 -2.38 -8.99 0.22
N ARG A 49 -1.65 -10.00 -0.26
CA ARG A 49 -0.20 -10.15 -0.01
C ARG A 49 0.61 -8.99 -0.57
N LYS A 50 0.31 -8.55 -1.79
CA LYS A 50 1.01 -7.42 -2.42
C LYS A 50 0.73 -6.11 -1.70
N LEU A 51 -0.51 -5.89 -1.25
CA LEU A 51 -0.85 -4.72 -0.46
C LEU A 51 -0.17 -4.75 0.91
N GLU A 52 -0.20 -5.89 1.60
CA GLU A 52 0.50 -6.10 2.88
C GLU A 52 2.00 -5.82 2.76
N PHE A 53 2.63 -6.27 1.66
CA PHE A 53 4.03 -5.97 1.35
C PHE A 53 4.31 -4.46 1.28
N LEU A 54 3.46 -3.69 0.59
CA LEU A 54 3.63 -2.24 0.48
C LEU A 54 3.41 -1.53 1.81
N LEU A 55 2.40 -1.95 2.59
CA LEU A 55 2.11 -1.38 3.91
C LEU A 55 3.21 -1.71 4.92
N THR A 56 3.80 -2.91 4.83
CA THR A 56 4.97 -3.30 5.62
C THR A 56 6.19 -2.47 5.24
N MET A 57 6.42 -2.26 3.93
CA MET A 57 7.50 -1.38 3.45
C MET A 57 7.33 0.06 3.96
N LEU A 58 6.09 0.58 3.98
CA LEU A 58 5.79 1.89 4.54
C LEU A 58 6.17 1.98 6.02
N ARG A 59 5.75 1.00 6.83
CA ARG A 59 6.09 0.93 8.26
C ARG A 59 7.60 0.92 8.46
N ASP A 60 8.32 0.05 7.74
CA ASP A 60 9.73 -0.25 8.01
C ASP A 60 10.70 0.75 7.36
N ARG A 61 10.31 1.38 6.25
CA ARG A 61 11.19 2.22 5.41
C ARG A 61 10.67 3.63 5.18
N GLY A 62 9.44 3.93 5.60
CA GLY A 62 8.82 5.23 5.41
C GLY A 62 8.30 5.50 4.00
N GLU A 63 7.67 6.66 3.85
CA GLU A 63 6.96 7.08 2.64
C GLU A 63 7.90 7.26 1.45
N ASP A 64 9.00 8.00 1.62
CA ASP A 64 9.91 8.32 0.51
C ASP A 64 10.47 7.09 -0.18
N TYR A 65 10.86 6.08 0.61
CA TYR A 65 11.34 4.81 0.09
C TYR A 65 10.24 4.07 -0.68
N THR A 66 9.05 3.97 -0.07
CA THR A 66 7.92 3.22 -0.62
C THR A 66 7.40 3.86 -1.90
N PHE A 67 7.25 5.18 -1.95
CA PHE A 67 6.85 5.91 -3.16
C PHE A 67 7.92 5.81 -4.26
N ARG A 68 9.21 5.78 -3.92
CA ARG A 68 10.28 5.52 -4.90
C ARG A 68 10.17 4.12 -5.50
N TYR A 69 9.90 3.10 -4.68
CA TYR A 69 9.66 1.74 -5.14
C TYR A 69 8.47 1.68 -6.11
N ILE A 70 7.32 2.23 -5.72
CA ILE A 70 6.10 2.24 -6.53
C ILE A 70 6.36 2.94 -7.89
N ARG A 71 6.97 4.13 -7.89
CA ARG A 71 7.33 4.85 -9.13
C ARG A 71 8.21 4.03 -10.07
N ARG A 72 9.17 3.27 -9.53
CA ARG A 72 10.02 2.38 -10.33
C ARG A 72 9.22 1.25 -10.97
N GLN A 73 8.28 0.64 -10.24
CA GLN A 73 7.42 -0.43 -10.77
C GLN A 73 6.49 0.09 -11.86
N VAL A 74 5.87 1.25 -11.66
CA VAL A 74 5.02 1.90 -12.66
C VAL A 74 5.82 2.20 -13.95
N ARG A 75 7.05 2.72 -13.83
CA ARG A 75 7.93 2.99 -14.99
C ARG A 75 8.30 1.71 -15.75
N LYS A 76 8.69 0.63 -15.05
CA LYS A 76 9.01 -0.66 -15.68
C LYS A 76 7.86 -1.18 -16.54
N LYS A 77 6.62 -1.09 -16.03
CA LYS A 77 5.44 -1.52 -16.80
C LYS A 77 5.15 -0.67 -18.03
N LYS A 78 5.52 0.61 -18.04
CA LYS A 78 5.39 1.45 -19.24
C LYS A 78 6.38 1.04 -20.34
N HIS A 79 7.58 0.60 -19.98
CA HIS A 79 8.61 0.19 -20.94
C HIS A 79 8.42 -1.24 -21.48
N CYS A 80 7.78 -2.12 -20.71
CA CYS A 80 7.51 -3.51 -21.13
C CYS A 80 6.30 -3.66 -22.09
N LYS A 81 5.71 -2.54 -22.54
CA LYS A 81 4.61 -2.50 -23.54
C LYS A 81 5.12 -2.21 -24.96
N LEU A 82 6.42 -2.33 -25.20
CA LEU A 82 7.07 -2.21 -26.51
C LEU A 82 7.42 -3.61 -27.04
#